data_AF-A0AB73HFE0-F1
#
_entry.id   AF-A0AB73HFE0-F1
#
_cell.length_a   1.000
_cell.length_b   1.000
_cell.length_c   1.000
_cell.angle_alpha   90.00
_cell.angle_beta   90.00
_cell.angle_gamma   90.00
#
_symmetry.space_group_name_H-M   'P 1'
#
loop_
_entity.id
_entity.type
_entity.pdbx_description
1 polymer ?
#
loop_
_entity_poly.entity_id
_entity_poly.type
_entity_poly.pdbx_seq_one_letter_code
_entity_poly.pdbx_strand_id
1 'polypeptide(L)'
;MSKVNKRVRPTKEQAQELNRRLDAVIDAGHTNNLYCDCELCQALAEQAELMGYRTDSTIKQPSEKWDRRKQVYERKRQIDAVKMANLAGQGLTSAEIGGKMHRSRGYISKLAKEFDIKIFTKKER
;
A
#
# COMPACT_ATOMS: atom_id res chain seq x y z
N MET A 1 -8.42 -0.45 -30.77
CA MET A 1 -7.14 -0.81 -30.13
C MET A 1 -6.29 0.43 -30.04
N SER A 2 -6.17 1.02 -28.85
CA SER A 2 -5.43 2.27 -28.64
C SER A 2 -3.95 2.02 -28.91
N LYS A 3 -3.37 2.81 -29.83
CA LYS A 3 -1.96 2.76 -30.22
C LYS A 3 -1.10 2.81 -28.96
N VAL A 4 -0.35 1.74 -28.69
CA VAL A 4 0.70 1.77 -27.66
C VAL A 4 1.75 2.75 -28.18
N ASN A 5 1.72 3.99 -27.68
CA ASN A 5 2.75 4.99 -27.98
C ASN A 5 4.10 4.37 -27.58
N LYS A 6 4.97 4.16 -28.57
CA LYS A 6 6.34 3.69 -28.33
C LYS A 6 6.96 4.58 -27.25
N ARG A 7 7.57 4.00 -26.21
CA ARG A 7 8.30 4.76 -25.17
C ARG A 7 9.35 5.63 -25.86
N VAL A 8 9.02 6.90 -26.07
CA VAL A 8 9.97 7.90 -26.55
C VAL A 8 10.94 8.09 -25.41
N ARG A 9 12.23 7.83 -25.67
CA ARG A 9 13.27 8.05 -24.67
C ARG A 9 13.27 9.56 -24.35
N PRO A 10 13.10 9.96 -23.08
CA PRO A 10 13.02 11.39 -22.75
C PRO A 10 14.30 12.12 -23.14
N THR A 11 14.17 13.39 -23.50
CA THR A 11 15.35 14.25 -23.71
C THR A 11 16.07 14.49 -22.38
N LYS A 12 17.34 14.92 -22.45
CA LYS A 12 18.12 15.24 -21.24
C LYS A 12 17.44 16.33 -20.40
N GLU A 13 16.87 17.33 -21.06
CA GLU A 13 16.14 18.44 -20.43
C GLU A 13 14.86 17.95 -19.73
N GLN A 14 14.09 17.07 -20.37
CA GLN A 14 12.88 16.49 -19.77
C GLN A 14 13.21 15.66 -18.52
N ALA A 15 14.32 14.91 -18.55
CA ALA A 15 14.78 14.13 -17.40
C ALA A 15 15.27 15.04 -16.25
N GLN A 16 15.98 16.12 -16.57
CA GLN A 16 16.41 17.11 -15.57
C GLN A 16 15.22 17.81 -14.92
N GLU A 17 14.23 18.22 -15.71
CA GLU A 17 13.03 18.86 -15.20
C GLU A 17 12.18 17.90 -14.36
N LEU A 18 12.08 16.62 -14.75
CA LEU A 18 11.42 15.61 -13.93
C LEU A 18 12.11 15.44 -12.57
N ASN A 19 13.45 15.36 -12.56
CA ASN A 19 14.21 15.23 -11.32
C ASN A 19 14.04 16.46 -10.42
N ARG A 20 14.10 17.67 -10.98
CA ARG A 20 13.85 18.92 -10.22
C ARG A 20 12.46 18.91 -9.56
N ARG A 21 11.43 18.47 -10.29
CA ARG A 21 10.06 18.37 -9.75
C ARG A 21 9.95 17.29 -8.68
N LEU A 22 10.65 16.17 -8.86
CA LEU A 22 10.70 15.10 -7.87
C LEU A 22 11.36 15.58 -6.57
N ASP A 23 12.48 16.29 -6.67
CA ASP A 23 13.17 16.86 -5.52
C ASP A 23 12.27 17.85 -4.78
N ALA A 24 11.57 18.74 -5.49
CA ALA A 24 10.63 19.69 -4.88
C ALA A 24 9.47 19.00 -4.13
N VAL A 25 8.96 17.88 -4.65
CA VAL A 25 7.93 17.07 -3.98
C VAL A 25 8.48 16.40 -2.72
N ILE A 26 9.72 15.91 -2.76
CA ILE A 26 10.40 15.31 -1.61
C ILE A 26 10.69 16.36 -0.53
N ASP A 27 11.18 17.54 -0.93
CA ASP A 27 11.46 18.67 -0.03
C ASP A 27 10.19 19.18 0.66
N ALA A 28 9.06 19.15 -0.04
CA ALA A 28 7.74 19.43 0.53
C ALA A 28 7.24 18.32 1.49
N GLY A 29 7.98 17.22 1.65
CA GLY A 29 7.66 16.12 2.58
C GLY A 29 6.72 15.07 2.01
N HIS A 30 6.44 15.07 0.71
CA HIS A 30 5.46 14.19 0.07
C HIS A 30 6.07 12.82 -0.29
N THR A 31 6.61 12.12 0.70
CA THR A 31 7.29 10.83 0.50
C THR A 31 6.36 9.62 0.50
N ASN A 32 5.10 9.76 0.92
CA ASN A 32 4.15 8.65 1.04
C ASN A 32 2.69 9.01 0.69
N ASN A 33 2.42 10.16 0.08
CA ASN A 33 1.05 10.57 -0.26
C ASN A 33 0.74 10.23 -1.72
N LEU A 34 0.08 9.08 -1.94
CA LEU A 34 -0.31 8.59 -3.26
C LEU A 34 -1.35 9.47 -3.97
N TYR A 35 -2.03 10.36 -3.23
CA TYR A 35 -3.20 11.11 -3.69
C TYR A 35 -3.12 12.59 -3.30
N CYS A 36 -1.94 13.19 -3.42
CA CYS A 36 -1.78 14.62 -3.22
C CYS A 36 -2.05 15.37 -4.52
N ASP A 37 -3.04 16.26 -4.51
CA ASP A 37 -3.43 17.13 -5.63
C ASP A 37 -2.84 18.55 -5.50
N CYS A 38 -1.78 18.72 -4.69
CA CYS A 38 -1.09 20.00 -4.61
C CYS A 38 -0.39 20.34 -5.93
N GLU A 39 -0.10 21.63 -6.12
CA GLU A 39 0.54 22.13 -7.34
C GLU A 39 1.86 21.42 -7.67
N LEU A 40 2.69 21.09 -6.67
CA LEU A 40 3.96 20.39 -6.87
C LEU A 40 3.76 18.96 -7.40
N CYS A 41 2.81 18.22 -6.81
CA CYS A 41 2.48 16.85 -7.22
C CYS A 41 1.80 16.83 -8.59
N GLN A 42 0.92 17.80 -8.84
CA GLN A 42 0.26 17.97 -10.14
C GLN A 42 1.28 18.29 -11.24
N ALA A 43 2.21 19.22 -10.98
CA ALA A 43 3.30 19.55 -11.89
C ALA A 43 4.20 18.33 -12.18
N LEU A 44 4.53 17.53 -11.18
CA LEU A 44 5.28 16.29 -11.39
C LEU A 44 4.48 15.28 -12.25
N ALA A 45 3.18 15.16 -12.01
CA ALA A 45 2.30 14.25 -12.75
C ALA A 45 2.15 14.65 -14.23
N GLU A 46 2.04 15.95 -14.51
CA GLU A 46 2.02 16.52 -15.87
C GLU A 46 3.33 16.23 -16.62
N GLN A 47 4.47 16.45 -15.96
CA GLN A 47 5.78 16.15 -16.54
C GLN A 47 5.93 14.64 -16.82
N ALA A 48 5.44 13.80 -15.91
CA ALA A 48 5.44 12.35 -16.10
C ALA A 48 4.50 11.90 -17.24
N GLU A 49 3.37 12.58 -17.45
CA GLU A 49 2.47 12.32 -18.58
C GLU A 49 3.13 12.69 -19.91
N LEU A 50 3.77 13.86 -20.00
CA LEU A 50 4.53 14.30 -21.18
C LEU A 50 5.63 13.30 -21.57
N MET A 51 6.25 12.65 -20.58
CA MET A 51 7.28 11.63 -20.77
C MET A 51 6.71 10.22 -21.00
N GLY A 52 5.39 10.04 -20.98
CA GLY A 52 4.72 8.75 -21.14
C GLY A 52 4.90 7.79 -19.96
N TYR A 53 5.32 8.28 -18.80
CA TYR A 53 5.37 7.51 -17.56
C TYR A 53 3.99 7.39 -16.90
N ARG A 54 3.08 8.30 -17.22
CA ARG A 54 1.71 8.33 -16.74
C ARG A 54 0.75 8.58 -17.92
N THR A 55 -0.49 8.07 -17.81
CA THR A 55 -1.51 8.22 -18.86
C THR A 55 -2.48 9.37 -18.59
N ASP A 56 -2.52 9.89 -17.36
CA ASP A 56 -3.42 10.95 -16.91
C ASP A 56 -2.73 11.68 -15.76
N SER A 57 -2.39 12.94 -15.95
CA SER A 57 -1.78 13.81 -14.92
C SER A 57 -2.73 14.13 -13.78
N THR A 58 -4.04 13.98 -13.96
CA THR A 58 -5.02 14.22 -12.90
C THR A 58 -4.82 13.20 -11.78
N ILE A 59 -4.47 13.68 -10.59
CA ILE A 59 -4.33 12.84 -9.41
C ILE A 59 -5.73 12.54 -8.88
N LYS A 60 -6.27 11.37 -9.29
CA LYS A 60 -7.58 10.92 -8.84
C LYS A 60 -7.54 10.60 -7.36
N GLN A 61 -8.23 11.42 -6.57
CA GLN A 61 -8.54 11.09 -5.18
C GLN A 61 -9.18 9.69 -5.12
N PRO A 62 -8.92 8.90 -4.07
CA PRO A 62 -9.60 7.63 -3.89
C PRO A 62 -11.11 7.85 -3.99
N SER A 63 -11.79 7.06 -4.81
CA SER A 63 -13.25 7.08 -4.81
C SER A 63 -13.73 6.78 -3.39
N GLU A 64 -14.87 7.34 -2.98
CA GLU A 64 -15.49 7.04 -1.68
C GLU A 64 -15.67 5.51 -1.46
N LYS A 65 -15.86 4.75 -2.54
CA LYS A 65 -15.91 3.28 -2.55
C LYS A 65 -14.59 2.61 -2.17
N TRP A 66 -13.45 3.21 -2.50
CA TRP A 66 -12.12 2.74 -2.10
C TRP A 66 -11.89 2.96 -0.62
N ASP A 67 -12.21 4.16 -0.11
CA ASP A 67 -12.06 4.48 1.31
C ASP A 67 -12.95 3.61 2.18
N ARG A 68 -14.21 3.41 1.78
CA ARG A 68 -15.11 2.45 2.46
C ARG A 68 -14.53 1.04 2.45
N ARG A 69 -13.93 0.57 1.35
CA ARG A 69 -13.29 -0.75 1.29
C ARG A 69 -12.08 -0.84 2.23
N LYS A 70 -11.27 0.21 2.29
CA LYS A 70 -10.12 0.29 3.19
C LYS A 70 -10.56 0.24 4.66
N GLN A 71 -11.55 1.05 5.05
CA GLN A 71 -12.10 1.04 6.40
C GLN A 71 -12.70 -0.33 6.78
N VAL A 72 -13.45 -0.96 5.87
CA VAL A 72 -14.00 -2.30 6.11
C VAL A 72 -12.88 -3.34 6.27
N TYR A 73 -11.83 -3.24 5.46
CA TYR A 73 -10.67 -4.12 5.57
C TYR A 73 -9.94 -3.94 6.90
N GLU A 74 -9.65 -2.69 7.31
CA GLU A 74 -8.99 -2.37 8.57
C GLU A 74 -9.81 -2.87 9.78
N ARG A 75 -11.12 -2.63 9.78
CA ARG A 75 -12.02 -3.14 10.83
C ARG A 75 -12.01 -4.67 10.90
N LYS A 76 -12.09 -5.36 9.75
CA LYS A 76 -11.99 -6.83 9.72
C LYS A 76 -10.64 -7.31 10.26
N ARG A 77 -9.56 -6.60 9.95
CA ARG A 77 -8.21 -6.93 10.39
C ARG A 77 -8.04 -6.78 11.90
N GLN A 78 -8.61 -5.73 12.50
CA GLN A 78 -8.66 -5.56 13.95
C GLN A 78 -9.47 -6.66 14.65
N ILE A 79 -10.63 -7.05 14.08
CA ILE A 79 -11.43 -8.16 14.61
C ILE A 79 -10.65 -9.48 14.55
N ASP A 80 -9.96 -9.74 13.43
CA ASP A 80 -9.11 -10.91 13.28
C ASP A 80 -7.95 -10.90 14.30
N ALA A 81 -7.36 -9.74 14.59
CA ALA A 81 -6.31 -9.59 15.60
C ALA A 81 -6.78 -9.97 17.00
N VAL A 82 -7.94 -9.47 17.42
CA VAL A 82 -8.54 -9.80 18.72
C VAL A 82 -8.82 -11.30 18.84
N LYS A 83 -9.42 -11.90 17.79
CA LYS A 83 -9.66 -13.35 17.75
C LYS A 83 -8.37 -14.15 17.84
N MET A 84 -7.35 -13.73 17.09
CA MET A 84 -6.06 -14.38 17.06
C MET A 84 -5.34 -14.30 18.41
N ALA A 85 -5.36 -13.13 19.08
CA ALA A 85 -4.78 -12.95 20.41
C ALA A 85 -5.46 -13.86 21.45
N ASN A 86 -6.79 -13.96 21.40
CA ASN A 86 -7.54 -14.87 22.28
C ASN A 86 -7.14 -16.34 22.07
N LEU A 87 -7.03 -16.79 20.81
CA LEU A 87 -6.61 -18.15 20.51
C LEU A 87 -5.14 -18.40 20.89
N ALA A 88 -4.26 -17.42 20.70
CA ALA A 88 -2.86 -17.51 21.12
C ALA A 88 -2.73 -17.59 22.65
N GLY A 89 -3.55 -16.83 23.40
CA GLY A 89 -3.62 -16.90 24.86
C GLY A 89 -4.13 -18.24 25.39
N GLN A 90 -4.88 -18.99 24.58
CA GLN A 90 -5.25 -20.39 24.88
C GLN A 90 -4.12 -21.39 24.60
N GLY A 91 -2.93 -20.94 24.19
CA GLY A 91 -1.79 -21.80 23.89
C GLY A 91 -1.84 -22.47 22.51
N LEU A 92 -2.71 -22.00 21.59
CA LEU A 92 -2.79 -22.58 20.25
C LEU A 92 -1.60 -22.17 19.39
N THR A 93 -1.15 -23.09 18.55
CA THR A 93 -0.11 -22.86 17.57
C THR A 93 -0.62 -22.07 16.36
N SER A 94 0.28 -21.45 15.60
CA SER A 94 -0.11 -20.69 14.40
C SER A 94 -0.89 -21.52 13.37
N ALA A 95 -0.63 -22.83 13.29
CA ALA A 95 -1.35 -23.73 12.40
C ALA A 95 -2.79 -23.98 12.88
N GLU A 96 -2.99 -24.24 14.17
CA GLU A 96 -4.31 -24.43 14.77
C GLU A 96 -5.15 -23.14 14.67
N ILE A 97 -4.53 -21.98 14.92
CA ILE A 97 -5.16 -20.67 14.76
C ILE A 97 -5.58 -20.46 13.30
N GLY A 98 -4.69 -20.71 12.34
CA GLY A 98 -5.00 -20.60 10.92
C GLY A 98 -6.17 -21.50 10.50
N GLY A 99 -6.22 -22.73 11.02
CA GLY A 99 -7.34 -23.65 10.82
C GLY A 99 -8.66 -23.11 11.36
N LYS A 100 -8.68 -22.66 12.63
CA LYS A 100 -9.90 -22.13 13.28
C LYS A 100 -10.40 -20.82 12.66
N MET A 101 -9.50 -19.97 12.20
CA MET A 101 -9.85 -18.70 11.55
C MET A 101 -10.12 -18.85 10.06
N HIS A 102 -9.91 -20.04 9.47
CA HIS A 102 -9.91 -20.28 8.02
C HIS A 102 -9.02 -19.28 7.27
N ARG A 103 -7.80 -19.05 7.79
CA ARG A 103 -6.81 -18.12 7.22
C ARG A 103 -5.52 -18.85 6.87
N SER A 104 -4.83 -18.32 5.85
CA SER A 104 -3.52 -18.84 5.47
C SER A 104 -2.47 -18.58 6.56
N ARG A 105 -1.47 -19.46 6.64
CA ARG A 105 -0.34 -19.30 7.57
C ARG A 105 0.38 -17.97 7.38
N GLY A 106 0.53 -17.52 6.13
CA GLY A 106 1.14 -16.22 5.83
C GLY A 106 0.35 -15.05 6.40
N TYR A 107 -0.99 -15.11 6.33
CA TYR A 107 -1.85 -14.09 6.92
C TYR A 107 -1.72 -14.06 8.45
N ILE A 108 -1.77 -15.22 9.11
CA ILE A 108 -1.57 -15.32 10.57
C ILE A 108 -0.20 -14.76 10.98
N SER A 109 0.88 -15.16 10.30
CA SER A 109 2.22 -14.67 10.59
C SER A 109 2.35 -13.15 10.42
N LYS A 110 1.76 -12.60 9.35
CA LYS A 110 1.75 -11.15 9.12
C LYS A 110 1.00 -10.42 10.23
N LEU A 111 -0.16 -10.94 10.62
CA LEU A 111 -1.01 -10.36 11.64
C LEU A 111 -0.35 -10.45 13.03
N ALA A 112 0.36 -11.53 13.33
CA ALA A 112 1.17 -11.69 14.53
C ALA A 112 2.20 -10.57 14.68
N LYS A 113 2.97 -10.33 13.60
CA LYS A 113 4.04 -9.32 13.59
C LYS A 113 3.49 -7.91 13.70
N GLU A 114 2.40 -7.64 13.00
CA GLU A 114 1.80 -6.31 12.95
C GLU A 114 1.18 -5.89 14.29
N PHE A 115 0.60 -6.83 15.03
CA PHE A 115 -0.06 -6.57 16.32
C PHE A 115 0.73 -7.11 17.52
N ASP A 116 1.99 -7.48 17.33
CA ASP A 116 2.88 -8.08 18.34
C ASP A 116 2.24 -9.22 19.16
N ILE A 117 1.49 -10.09 18.47
CA ILE A 117 0.82 -11.23 19.11
C ILE A 117 1.83 -12.38 19.21
N LYS A 118 2.20 -12.74 20.44
CA LYS A 118 3.03 -13.92 20.71
C LYS A 118 2.23 -15.19 20.43
N ILE A 119 2.72 -16.03 19.52
CA ILE A 119 2.13 -17.33 19.21
C ILE A 119 3.15 -18.43 19.50
N PHE A 120 2.70 -19.51 20.11
CA PHE A 120 3.51 -20.70 20.30
C PHE A 120 3.79 -21.37 18.95
N THR A 121 5.07 -21.63 18.68
CA THR A 121 5.50 -22.36 17.46
C THR A 121 5.45 -23.88 17.67
N LYS A 122 5.50 -24.32 18.93
CA LYS A 122 5.30 -25.70 19.39
C LYS A 122 4.58 -25.65 20.74
N LYS A 123 3.73 -26.64 21.04
CA LYS A 123 3.22 -26.84 22.40
C LYS A 123 4.42 -27.23 23.27
N GLU A 124 4.70 -26.45 24.30
CA GLU A 124 5.54 -26.94 25.39
C GLU A 124 4.80 -28.14 26.00
N ARG A 125 5.47 -29.30 26.00
CA ARG A 125 4.97 -30.57 26.48
C ARG A 125 5.42 -30.76 27.91
#